data_AF-A0A0S8F948-F1
#
_entry.id   AF-A0A0S8F948-F1
#
_cell.length_a   1.000
_cell.length_b   1.000
_cell.length_c   1.000
_cell.angle_alpha   90.00
_cell.angle_beta   90.00
_cell.angle_gamma   90.00
#
_symmetry.space_group_name_H-M   'P 1'
#
loop_
_entity.id
_entity.type
_entity.pdbx_description
1 polymer ?
#
loop_
_entity_poly.entity_id
_entity_poly.type
_entity_poly.pdbx_seq_one_letter_code
_entity_poly.pdbx_strand_id
1 'polypeptide(L)'
;MDTGQLASIIFRAEHWTSPLTLAGLALLSVVVITAIPKPARRSEGIGRILRRDIVIMTLLPMLSLALLLTDRSIRYLSEGTVASVEGAVAGLSATFGERLEKAQDAVSVLALNLGSVQDADDASLKRLLLGFHEIHPEFISTLAAGADGQVMAATIATREGIVARDARDIRVADRDYFREPMQTDQRYLSPAFRGRGLGSDVIVAASAPVSGTGGRGPAVVEGSIDFVRLGEVARNYPLPESAEFIVLDPSGQVAASNRPLTFRPLSVPGDEVFSRTDERTYISARGDISNGWEVIVRLPVARLQERIVADLVVSAIWLVVSLSLALVLAAVLTARVSQPLQHLAEAVKEYVPPASTDRIAVTSRAPQEVRILARHFNLSARRMNELYGRLVAMLAERESGEGNGKSPGK
;
A
#
# COMPACT_ATOMS: atom_id res chain seq x y z
N MET A 1 -16.29 -1.83 -6.56
CA MET A 1 -15.76 -0.48 -6.82
C MET A 1 -15.62 -0.33 -8.33
N ASP A 2 -16.26 0.67 -8.93
CA ASP A 2 -16.27 0.85 -10.39
C ASP A 2 -14.92 1.45 -10.85
N THR A 3 -14.34 0.88 -11.91
CA THR A 3 -13.08 1.31 -12.53
C THR A 3 -13.02 2.81 -12.84
N GLY A 4 -14.18 3.45 -13.06
CA GLY A 4 -14.29 4.91 -13.25
C GLY A 4 -13.97 5.74 -12.00
N GLN A 5 -14.23 5.22 -10.79
CA GLN A 5 -13.98 5.96 -9.55
C GLN A 5 -12.48 5.99 -9.19
N LEU A 6 -11.75 4.89 -9.45
CA LEU A 6 -10.29 4.84 -9.31
C LEU A 6 -9.57 5.79 -10.26
N ALA A 7 -10.06 5.93 -11.50
CA ALA A 7 -9.51 6.90 -12.46
C ALA A 7 -9.72 8.35 -11.98
N SER A 8 -10.85 8.66 -11.35
CA SER A 8 -11.14 10.01 -10.85
C SER A 8 -10.29 10.44 -9.66
N ILE A 9 -9.79 9.48 -8.87
CA ILE A 9 -8.87 9.73 -7.75
C ILE A 9 -7.46 9.99 -8.28
N ILE A 10 -7.00 9.25 -9.29
CA ILE A 10 -5.67 9.40 -9.89
C ILE A 10 -5.56 10.70 -10.72
N PHE A 11 -6.65 11.19 -11.34
CA PHE A 11 -6.63 12.33 -12.27
C PHE A 11 -7.10 13.68 -11.70
N ARG A 12 -7.25 13.84 -10.38
CA ARG A 12 -7.64 15.15 -9.80
C ARG A 12 -6.51 16.19 -9.87
N ALA A 13 -6.90 17.45 -10.11
CA ALA A 13 -6.05 18.63 -10.34
C ALA A 13 -5.03 18.92 -9.21
N GLU A 14 -5.24 18.37 -8.03
CA GLU A 14 -4.42 18.57 -6.83
C GLU A 14 -3.09 17.77 -6.87
N HIS A 15 -3.01 16.74 -7.73
CA HIS A 15 -1.77 15.96 -7.96
C HIS A 15 -0.84 16.58 -9.02
N TRP A 16 -1.31 17.62 -9.72
CA TRP A 16 -0.53 18.34 -10.75
C TRP A 16 0.52 19.29 -10.17
N THR A 17 0.48 19.54 -8.85
CA THR A 17 1.50 20.31 -8.13
C THR A 17 2.51 19.43 -7.39
N SER A 18 2.39 18.10 -7.47
CA SER A 18 3.39 17.23 -6.86
C SER A 18 4.75 17.45 -7.56
N PRO A 19 5.87 17.50 -6.82
CA PRO A 19 7.20 17.64 -7.42
C PRO A 19 7.51 16.55 -8.46
N LEU A 20 6.76 15.44 -8.43
CA LEU A 20 6.85 14.29 -9.32
C LEU A 20 6.17 14.51 -10.68
N THR A 21 4.99 15.13 -10.73
CA THR A 21 4.36 15.52 -12.01
C THR A 21 5.15 16.64 -12.68
N LEU A 22 5.73 17.54 -11.89
CA LEU A 22 6.69 18.54 -12.36
C LEU A 22 7.99 17.90 -12.88
N ALA A 23 8.53 16.88 -12.20
CA ALA A 23 9.71 16.15 -12.68
C ALA A 23 9.42 15.33 -13.96
N GLY A 24 8.26 14.69 -14.05
CA GLY A 24 7.79 14.00 -15.25
C GLY A 24 7.59 14.96 -16.43
N LEU A 25 6.97 16.11 -16.20
CA LEU A 25 6.84 17.19 -17.19
C LEU A 25 8.19 17.82 -17.57
N ALA A 26 9.14 17.91 -16.63
CA ALA A 26 10.50 18.37 -16.91
C ALA A 26 11.28 17.36 -17.76
N LEU A 27 11.14 16.06 -17.50
CA LEU A 27 11.72 15.01 -18.33
C LEU A 27 11.08 14.95 -19.72
N LEU A 28 9.75 15.08 -19.78
CA LEU A 28 9.02 15.15 -21.03
C LEU A 28 9.39 16.41 -21.82
N SER A 29 9.61 17.56 -21.15
CA SER A 29 10.07 18.77 -21.81
C SER A 29 11.51 18.67 -22.29
N VAL A 30 12.41 17.97 -21.57
CA VAL A 30 13.76 17.66 -22.07
C VAL A 30 13.69 16.74 -23.30
N VAL A 31 12.80 15.74 -23.31
CA VAL A 31 12.57 14.88 -24.49
C VAL A 31 11.99 15.69 -25.64
N VAL A 32 11.00 16.54 -25.40
CA VAL A 32 10.38 17.40 -26.41
C VAL A 32 11.39 18.44 -26.94
N ILE A 33 12.21 19.05 -26.10
CA ILE A 33 13.25 20.00 -26.51
C ILE A 33 14.36 19.30 -27.31
N THR A 34 14.68 18.05 -26.99
CA THR A 34 15.66 17.25 -27.76
C THR A 34 15.06 16.62 -29.02
N ALA A 35 13.73 16.46 -29.08
CA ALA A 35 13.01 15.85 -30.20
C ALA A 35 12.38 16.85 -31.19
N ILE A 36 12.08 18.09 -30.79
CA ILE A 36 11.51 19.10 -31.70
C ILE A 36 12.53 19.41 -32.80
N PRO A 37 12.21 19.11 -34.07
CA PRO A 37 13.08 19.43 -35.18
C PRO A 37 13.15 20.95 -35.33
N LYS A 38 14.35 21.53 -35.20
CA LYS A 38 14.56 22.94 -35.55
C LYS A 38 14.35 23.10 -37.07
N PRO A 39 13.64 24.16 -37.51
CA PRO A 39 13.33 24.34 -38.92
C PRO A 39 14.61 24.38 -39.75
N ALA A 40 14.58 23.61 -40.83
CA ALA A 40 15.72 23.17 -41.61
C ALA A 40 16.74 24.27 -41.93
N ARG A 41 17.98 24.12 -41.44
CA ARG A 41 19.16 24.72 -42.06
C ARG A 41 20.34 23.73 -42.02
N ARG A 42 20.67 23.24 -43.21
CA ARG A 42 21.81 22.37 -43.59
C ARG A 42 21.82 20.98 -42.93
N SER A 43 21.98 19.97 -43.79
CA SER A 43 22.09 18.53 -43.50
C SER A 43 22.54 18.22 -42.07
N GLU A 44 21.61 17.76 -41.24
CA GLU A 44 21.97 17.33 -39.89
C GLU A 44 22.91 16.13 -39.98
N GLY A 45 24.06 16.20 -39.29
CA GLY A 45 25.01 15.10 -39.28
C GLY A 45 24.38 13.84 -38.69
N ILE A 46 24.67 12.67 -39.28
CA ILE A 46 24.17 11.34 -38.90
C ILE A 46 24.20 11.12 -37.38
N GLY A 47 25.22 11.63 -36.68
CA GLY A 47 25.34 11.52 -35.21
C GLY A 47 24.21 12.20 -34.42
N ARG A 48 23.58 13.26 -34.93
CA ARG A 48 22.47 13.95 -34.26
C ARG A 48 21.17 13.15 -34.35
N ILE A 49 20.92 12.52 -35.51
CA ILE A 49 19.77 11.63 -35.75
C ILE A 49 19.90 10.37 -34.89
N LEU A 50 21.09 9.72 -34.90
CA LEU A 50 21.35 8.53 -34.09
C LEU A 50 21.11 8.78 -32.60
N ARG A 51 21.59 9.92 -32.07
CA ARG A 51 21.41 10.26 -30.66
C ARG A 51 19.94 10.46 -30.29
N ARG A 52 19.14 11.11 -31.14
CA ARG A 52 17.71 11.30 -30.89
C ARG A 52 16.97 9.97 -30.90
N ASP A 53 17.20 9.15 -31.93
CA ASP A 53 16.43 7.92 -32.14
C ASP A 53 16.80 6.87 -31.07
N ILE A 54 18.06 6.80 -30.63
CA ILE A 54 18.48 5.94 -29.50
C ILE A 54 17.83 6.41 -28.19
N VAL A 55 17.77 7.71 -27.93
CA VAL A 55 17.14 8.24 -26.71
C VAL A 55 15.64 7.93 -26.72
N ILE A 56 14.93 8.14 -27.84
CA ILE A 56 13.50 7.84 -27.92
C ILE A 56 13.25 6.33 -27.76
N MET A 57 14.03 5.49 -28.45
CA MET A 57 13.86 4.04 -28.44
C MET A 57 14.19 3.40 -27.09
N THR A 58 15.00 4.05 -26.25
CA THR A 58 15.31 3.60 -24.88
C THR A 58 14.33 4.15 -23.85
N LEU A 59 13.93 5.42 -23.99
CA LEU A 59 13.13 6.13 -22.98
C LEU A 59 11.66 5.75 -23.04
N LEU A 60 11.12 5.48 -24.22
CA LEU A 60 9.72 5.08 -24.42
C LEU A 60 9.36 3.74 -23.73
N PRO A 61 10.04 2.60 -24.01
CA PRO A 61 9.69 1.32 -23.37
C PRO A 61 9.94 1.36 -21.86
N MET A 62 10.89 2.17 -21.41
CA MET A 62 11.20 2.28 -19.99
C MET A 62 10.16 3.08 -19.21
N LEU A 63 9.65 4.17 -19.80
CA LEU A 63 8.57 4.93 -19.21
C LEU A 63 7.28 4.10 -19.18
N SER A 64 7.04 3.29 -20.23
CA SER A 64 5.96 2.30 -20.24
C SER A 64 6.12 1.23 -19.16
N LEU A 65 7.33 0.70 -18.96
CA LEU A 65 7.60 -0.30 -17.92
C LEU A 65 7.44 0.31 -16.52
N ALA A 66 7.90 1.54 -16.30
CA ALA A 66 7.73 2.24 -15.02
C ALA A 66 6.25 2.45 -14.71
N LEU A 67 5.47 2.97 -15.67
CA LEU A 67 4.01 3.12 -15.52
C LEU A 67 3.32 1.80 -15.23
N LEU A 68 3.69 0.73 -15.94
CA LEU A 68 3.13 -0.61 -15.75
C LEU A 68 3.48 -1.20 -14.39
N LEU A 69 4.71 -1.00 -13.90
CA LEU A 69 5.12 -1.45 -12.57
C LEU A 69 4.45 -0.66 -11.46
N THR A 70 4.32 0.66 -11.60
CA THR A 70 3.62 1.53 -10.64
C THR A 70 2.14 1.15 -10.56
N ASP A 71 1.48 1.04 -11.71
CA ASP A 71 0.08 0.64 -11.78
C ASP A 71 -0.13 -0.77 -11.20
N ARG A 72 0.76 -1.72 -11.52
CA ARG A 72 0.74 -3.06 -10.95
C ARG A 72 0.90 -2.99 -9.42
N SER A 73 1.90 -2.27 -8.90
CA SER A 73 2.13 -2.12 -7.45
C SER A 73 0.91 -1.53 -6.73
N ILE A 74 0.29 -0.49 -7.30
CA ILE A 74 -0.92 0.13 -6.76
C ILE A 74 -2.06 -0.89 -6.68
N ARG A 75 -2.32 -1.66 -7.74
CA ARG A 75 -3.39 -2.68 -7.76
C ARG A 75 -3.15 -3.78 -6.73
N TYR A 76 -1.94 -4.32 -6.66
CA TYR A 76 -1.60 -5.38 -5.69
C TYR A 76 -1.72 -4.89 -4.24
N LEU A 77 -1.31 -3.65 -3.97
CA LEU A 77 -1.45 -3.04 -2.65
C LEU A 77 -2.93 -2.79 -2.32
N SER A 78 -3.73 -2.27 -3.24
CA SER A 78 -5.15 -1.96 -2.97
C SER A 78 -5.99 -3.22 -2.75
N GLU A 79 -5.88 -4.21 -3.64
CA GLU A 79 -6.70 -5.42 -3.57
C GLU A 79 -6.33 -6.28 -2.36
N GLY A 80 -5.03 -6.45 -2.09
CA GLY A 80 -4.56 -7.19 -0.92
C GLY A 80 -4.93 -6.50 0.40
N THR A 81 -4.92 -5.16 0.44
CA THR A 81 -5.27 -4.40 1.64
C THR A 81 -6.75 -4.48 1.97
N VAL A 82 -7.63 -4.32 0.97
CA VAL A 82 -9.09 -4.44 1.18
C VAL A 82 -9.43 -5.85 1.65
N ALA A 83 -8.93 -6.88 0.97
CA ALA A 83 -9.15 -8.27 1.38
C ALA A 83 -8.61 -8.56 2.79
N SER A 84 -7.47 -7.96 3.16
CA SER A 84 -6.93 -8.10 4.51
C SER A 84 -7.77 -7.39 5.57
N VAL A 85 -8.33 -6.21 5.27
CA VAL A 85 -9.22 -5.47 6.18
C VAL A 85 -10.55 -6.21 6.35
N GLU A 86 -11.14 -6.71 5.26
CA GLU A 86 -12.34 -7.55 5.30
C GLU A 86 -12.10 -8.86 6.06
N GLY A 87 -10.97 -9.53 5.84
CA GLY A 87 -10.57 -10.72 6.58
C GLY A 87 -10.39 -10.45 8.08
N ALA A 88 -9.79 -9.31 8.43
CA ALA A 88 -9.67 -8.87 9.82
C ALA A 88 -11.03 -8.63 10.48
N VAL A 89 -11.95 -7.97 9.79
CA VAL A 89 -13.33 -7.78 10.26
C VAL A 89 -14.02 -9.11 10.49
N ALA A 90 -13.97 -10.03 9.52
CA ALA A 90 -14.61 -11.34 9.64
C ALA A 90 -14.04 -12.13 10.83
N GLY A 91 -12.72 -12.16 10.98
CA GLY A 91 -12.05 -12.86 12.07
C GLY A 91 -12.33 -12.24 13.44
N LEU A 92 -12.31 -10.91 13.56
CA LEU A 92 -12.67 -10.23 14.80
C LEU A 92 -14.14 -10.45 15.14
N SER A 93 -15.06 -10.31 14.18
CA SER A 93 -16.49 -10.51 14.40
C SER A 93 -16.78 -11.93 14.89
N ALA A 94 -16.15 -12.94 14.29
CA ALA A 94 -16.26 -14.32 14.75
C ALA A 94 -15.69 -14.51 16.16
N THR A 95 -14.51 -13.96 16.44
CA THR A 95 -13.85 -14.08 17.76
C THR A 95 -14.66 -13.42 18.87
N PHE A 96 -15.17 -12.22 18.63
CA PHE A 96 -16.01 -11.49 19.59
C PHE A 96 -17.36 -12.18 19.76
N GLY A 97 -18.00 -12.59 18.66
CA GLY A 97 -19.26 -13.33 18.69
C GLY A 97 -19.16 -14.62 19.51
N GLU A 98 -18.15 -15.44 19.24
CA GLU A 98 -17.91 -16.69 19.98
C GLU A 98 -17.69 -16.44 21.48
N ARG A 99 -16.96 -15.38 21.85
CA ARG A 99 -16.74 -15.05 23.27
C ARG A 99 -17.98 -14.56 23.97
N LEU A 100 -18.77 -13.70 23.32
CA LEU A 100 -20.03 -13.22 23.87
C LEU A 100 -21.01 -14.37 24.06
N GLU A 101 -21.12 -15.26 23.07
CA GLU A 101 -21.96 -16.45 23.13
C GLU A 101 -21.53 -17.39 24.26
N LYS A 102 -20.23 -17.72 24.35
CA LYS A 102 -19.68 -18.53 25.44
C LYS A 102 -19.98 -17.95 26.82
N ALA A 103 -19.86 -16.63 26.99
CA ALA A 103 -20.15 -15.98 28.25
C ALA A 103 -21.66 -16.06 28.60
N GLN A 104 -22.55 -15.88 27.64
CA GLN A 104 -23.99 -16.04 27.85
C GLN A 104 -24.37 -17.49 28.19
N ASP A 105 -23.75 -18.46 27.53
CA ASP A 105 -23.96 -19.88 27.80
C ASP A 105 -23.46 -20.26 29.20
N ALA A 106 -22.29 -19.77 29.61
CA ALA A 106 -21.74 -19.99 30.96
C ALA A 106 -22.69 -19.47 32.04
N VAL A 107 -23.19 -18.25 31.90
CA VAL A 107 -24.15 -17.66 32.87
C VAL A 107 -25.49 -18.38 32.85
N SER A 108 -25.92 -18.89 31.69
CA SER A 108 -27.14 -19.71 31.59
C SER A 108 -26.99 -21.05 32.32
N VAL A 109 -25.83 -21.71 32.22
CA VAL A 109 -25.51 -22.93 32.98
C VAL A 109 -25.47 -22.63 34.47
N LEU A 110 -24.88 -21.51 34.88
CA LEU A 110 -24.90 -21.06 36.27
C LEU A 110 -26.33 -20.88 36.78
N ALA A 111 -27.20 -20.26 36.00
CA ALA A 111 -28.61 -20.05 36.35
C ALA A 111 -29.35 -21.39 36.54
N LEU A 112 -29.17 -22.34 35.63
CA LEU A 112 -29.77 -23.68 35.73
C LEU A 112 -29.29 -24.42 36.97
N ASN A 113 -27.99 -24.37 37.26
CA ASN A 113 -27.41 -24.99 38.46
C ASN A 113 -28.01 -24.38 39.73
N LEU A 114 -28.14 -23.05 39.79
CA LEU A 114 -28.73 -22.37 40.93
C LEU A 114 -30.23 -22.63 41.10
N GLY A 115 -30.97 -22.78 39.99
CA GLY A 115 -32.38 -23.17 40.02
C GLY A 115 -32.62 -24.58 40.55
N SER A 116 -31.63 -25.47 40.39
CA SER A 116 -31.70 -26.85 40.90
C SER A 116 -31.43 -27.00 42.40
N VAL A 117 -30.76 -26.01 43.01
CA VAL A 117 -30.45 -26.00 44.45
C VAL A 117 -31.58 -25.30 45.21
N GLN A 118 -32.56 -26.07 45.67
CA GLN A 118 -33.64 -25.57 46.53
C GLN A 118 -33.07 -25.09 47.87
N ASP A 119 -33.50 -23.91 48.34
CA ASP A 119 -33.13 -23.32 49.63
C ASP A 119 -31.61 -23.24 49.86
N ALA A 120 -30.85 -22.81 48.85
CA ALA A 120 -29.42 -22.55 49.00
C ALA A 120 -29.18 -21.52 50.12
N ASP A 121 -28.49 -21.93 51.18
CA ASP A 121 -28.00 -20.98 52.19
C ASP A 121 -26.94 -20.03 51.58
N ASP A 122 -26.77 -18.86 52.19
CA ASP A 122 -25.84 -17.85 51.69
C ASP A 122 -24.41 -18.37 51.50
N ALA A 123 -24.00 -19.34 52.33
CA ALA A 123 -22.69 -19.96 52.24
C ALA A 123 -22.56 -20.87 51.01
N SER A 124 -23.60 -21.65 50.67
CA SER A 124 -23.62 -22.48 49.46
C SER A 124 -23.68 -21.63 48.21
N LEU A 125 -24.49 -20.57 48.20
CA LEU A 125 -24.56 -19.65 47.08
C LEU A 125 -23.19 -19.01 46.80
N LYS A 126 -22.51 -18.51 47.84
CA LYS A 126 -21.15 -17.94 47.71
C LYS A 126 -20.14 -18.96 47.20
N ARG A 127 -20.17 -20.20 47.70
CA ARG A 127 -19.27 -21.27 47.22
C ARG A 127 -19.50 -21.62 45.75
N LEU A 128 -20.76 -21.66 45.32
CA LEU A 128 -21.11 -21.96 43.93
C LEU A 128 -20.65 -20.84 42.99
N LEU A 129 -20.92 -19.57 43.34
CA LEU A 129 -20.42 -18.43 42.56
C LEU A 129 -18.89 -18.39 42.52
N LEU A 130 -18.22 -18.70 43.64
CA LEU A 130 -16.75 -18.73 43.68
C LEU A 130 -16.20 -19.81 42.74
N GLY A 131 -16.72 -21.04 42.81
CA GLY A 131 -16.28 -22.11 41.91
C GLY A 131 -16.61 -21.83 40.44
N PHE A 132 -17.75 -21.19 40.15
CA PHE A 132 -18.07 -20.75 38.81
C PHE A 132 -17.07 -19.72 38.30
N HIS A 133 -16.79 -18.68 39.09
CA HIS A 133 -15.88 -17.60 38.69
C HIS A 133 -14.45 -18.13 38.52
N GLU A 134 -14.01 -19.09 39.33
CA GLU A 134 -12.71 -19.78 39.17
C GLU A 134 -12.58 -20.55 37.84
N ILE A 135 -13.68 -21.16 37.37
CA ILE A 135 -13.72 -21.88 36.08
C ILE A 135 -13.84 -20.90 34.90
N HIS A 136 -14.43 -19.73 35.13
CA HIS A 136 -14.68 -18.68 34.13
C HIS A 136 -13.92 -17.38 34.45
N PRO A 137 -12.57 -17.38 34.35
CA PRO A 137 -11.74 -16.21 34.68
C PRO A 137 -11.90 -15.05 33.69
N GLU A 138 -12.66 -15.21 32.60
CA GLU A 138 -13.04 -14.12 31.69
C GLU A 138 -13.93 -13.06 32.35
N PHE A 139 -14.67 -13.41 33.40
CA PHE A 139 -15.47 -12.46 34.15
C PHE A 139 -14.59 -11.69 35.14
N ILE A 140 -14.81 -10.39 35.27
CA ILE A 140 -14.17 -9.58 36.33
C ILE A 140 -14.98 -9.60 37.64
N SER A 141 -16.27 -9.88 37.54
CA SER A 141 -17.15 -10.11 38.68
C SER A 141 -18.31 -11.00 38.28
N THR A 142 -18.87 -11.70 39.26
CA THR A 142 -20.14 -12.41 39.09
C THR A 142 -21.05 -12.08 40.27
N LEU A 143 -22.36 -12.11 40.08
CA LEU A 143 -23.32 -11.88 41.14
C LEU A 143 -24.60 -12.69 40.96
N ALA A 144 -25.30 -12.86 42.07
CA ALA A 144 -26.63 -13.42 42.12
C ALA A 144 -27.53 -12.45 42.89
N ALA A 145 -28.64 -12.06 42.27
CA ALA A 145 -29.59 -11.09 42.81
C ALA A 145 -30.96 -11.75 43.04
N GLY A 146 -31.60 -11.38 44.14
CA GLY A 146 -32.97 -11.80 44.46
C GLY A 146 -34.02 -11.10 43.59
N ALA A 147 -35.28 -11.51 43.73
CA ALA A 147 -36.40 -10.96 42.94
C ALA A 147 -36.66 -9.47 43.16
N ASP A 148 -36.20 -8.89 44.28
CA ASP A 148 -36.28 -7.47 44.60
C ASP A 148 -35.06 -6.66 44.09
N GLY A 149 -34.16 -7.32 43.36
CA GLY A 149 -32.91 -6.78 42.85
C GLY A 149 -31.85 -6.52 43.91
N GLN A 150 -31.98 -7.08 45.12
CA GLN A 150 -30.93 -7.06 46.12
C GLN A 150 -29.88 -8.13 45.78
N VAL A 151 -28.60 -7.74 45.75
CA VAL A 151 -27.51 -8.72 45.55
C VAL A 151 -27.38 -9.61 46.79
N MET A 152 -27.47 -10.92 46.58
CA MET A 152 -27.40 -11.95 47.64
C MET A 152 -25.96 -12.45 47.81
N ALA A 153 -25.24 -12.61 46.71
CA ALA A 153 -23.83 -13.00 46.68
C ALA A 153 -23.13 -12.39 45.47
N ALA A 154 -21.84 -12.12 45.62
CA ALA A 154 -20.99 -11.65 44.52
C ALA A 154 -19.55 -12.15 44.69
N THR A 155 -18.84 -12.22 43.58
CA THR A 155 -17.40 -12.49 43.50
C THR A 155 -16.73 -11.44 42.63
N ILE A 156 -15.46 -11.15 42.91
CA ILE A 156 -14.65 -10.22 42.12
C ILE A 156 -13.27 -10.83 41.84
N ALA A 157 -12.71 -10.53 40.68
CA ALA A 157 -11.34 -10.85 40.33
C ALA A 157 -10.40 -9.77 40.91
N THR A 158 -9.38 -10.21 41.63
CA THR A 158 -8.35 -9.37 42.27
C THR A 158 -6.96 -9.82 41.83
N ARG A 159 -5.90 -9.12 42.30
CA ARG A 159 -4.52 -9.54 42.01
C ARG A 159 -4.15 -10.84 42.73
N GLU A 160 -4.74 -11.11 43.88
CA GLU A 160 -4.50 -12.33 44.66
C GLU A 160 -5.34 -13.52 44.20
N GLY A 161 -6.27 -13.32 43.26
CA GLY A 161 -7.18 -14.34 42.76
C GLY A 161 -8.64 -13.89 42.82
N ILE A 162 -9.56 -14.84 42.79
CA ILE A 162 -10.99 -14.58 42.85
C ILE A 162 -11.47 -14.69 44.29
N VAL A 163 -12.24 -13.69 44.74
CA VAL A 163 -12.72 -13.63 46.13
C VAL A 163 -14.21 -13.32 46.18
N ALA A 164 -14.88 -13.89 47.18
CA ALA A 164 -16.26 -13.52 47.50
C ALA A 164 -16.29 -12.10 48.10
N ARG A 165 -17.27 -11.31 47.69
CA ARG A 165 -17.50 -9.95 48.17
C ARG A 165 -18.84 -9.85 48.88
N ASP A 166 -18.84 -9.19 50.04
CA ASP A 166 -20.11 -8.77 50.63
C ASP A 166 -20.68 -7.61 49.81
N ALA A 167 -21.89 -7.82 49.31
CA ALA A 167 -22.56 -6.97 48.32
C ALA A 167 -24.03 -6.76 48.68
N ARG A 168 -24.44 -7.08 49.92
CA ARG A 168 -25.83 -6.97 50.39
C ARG A 168 -26.34 -5.52 50.50
N ASP A 169 -25.48 -4.54 50.32
CA ASP A 169 -25.80 -3.13 50.19
C ASP A 169 -26.07 -2.71 48.74
N ILE A 170 -25.74 -3.56 47.76
CA ILE A 170 -25.83 -3.27 46.33
C ILE A 170 -27.22 -3.63 45.79
N ARG A 171 -27.90 -2.65 45.19
CA ARG A 171 -29.16 -2.87 44.47
C ARG A 171 -28.95 -2.75 42.96
N VAL A 172 -29.53 -3.70 42.23
CA VAL A 172 -29.43 -3.84 40.77
C VAL A 172 -30.79 -3.86 40.07
N ALA A 173 -31.89 -3.62 40.80
CA ALA A 173 -33.25 -3.60 40.24
C ALA A 173 -33.45 -2.58 39.10
N ASP A 174 -32.65 -1.52 39.09
CA ASP A 174 -32.64 -0.48 38.06
C ASP A 174 -31.84 -0.84 36.81
N ARG A 175 -31.11 -1.97 36.81
CA ARG A 175 -30.16 -2.34 35.75
C ARG A 175 -30.81 -3.18 34.66
N ASP A 176 -30.42 -2.93 33.42
CA ASP A 176 -30.95 -3.66 32.26
C ASP A 176 -30.64 -5.15 32.34
N TYR A 177 -29.43 -5.53 32.76
CA TYR A 177 -29.06 -6.93 32.98
C TYR A 177 -29.88 -7.64 34.07
N PHE A 178 -30.64 -6.91 34.88
CA PHE A 178 -31.59 -7.48 35.82
C PHE A 178 -33.02 -7.44 35.26
N ARG A 179 -33.44 -6.30 34.74
CA ARG A 179 -34.79 -6.07 34.22
C ARG A 179 -35.12 -6.95 33.02
N GLU A 180 -34.21 -7.06 32.06
CA GLU A 180 -34.46 -7.75 30.80
C GLU A 180 -34.66 -9.26 31.01
N PRO A 181 -33.79 -10.00 31.74
CA PRO A 181 -34.07 -11.38 32.11
C PRO A 181 -35.37 -11.57 32.91
N MET A 182 -35.67 -10.66 33.83
CA MET A 182 -36.89 -10.73 34.65
C MET A 182 -38.17 -10.54 33.82
N GLN A 183 -38.11 -9.75 32.75
CA GLN A 183 -39.27 -9.45 31.90
C GLN A 183 -39.46 -10.48 30.78
N THR A 184 -38.36 -10.97 30.22
CA THR A 184 -38.37 -11.84 29.04
C THR A 184 -38.29 -13.33 29.39
N ASP A 185 -37.87 -13.66 30.61
CA ASP A 185 -37.48 -15.01 31.03
C ASP A 185 -36.44 -15.64 30.10
N GLN A 186 -35.57 -14.80 29.51
CA GLN A 186 -34.50 -15.20 28.60
C GLN A 186 -33.15 -14.65 29.07
N ARG A 187 -32.07 -15.32 28.65
CA ARG A 187 -30.72 -14.78 28.80
C ARG A 187 -30.59 -13.45 28.07
N TYR A 188 -29.80 -12.55 28.62
CA TYR A 188 -29.63 -11.20 28.09
C TYR A 188 -28.17 -10.77 28.12
N LEU A 189 -27.76 -10.05 27.08
CA LEU A 189 -26.46 -9.39 26.98
C LEU A 189 -26.71 -7.88 26.91
N SER A 190 -26.24 -7.16 27.93
CA SER A 190 -26.40 -5.70 27.99
C SER A 190 -25.51 -4.97 26.97
N PRO A 191 -25.86 -3.73 26.58
CA PRO A 191 -24.91 -2.80 25.98
C PRO A 191 -23.72 -2.50 26.91
N ALA A 192 -22.70 -1.80 26.42
CA ALA A 192 -21.59 -1.41 27.27
C ALA A 192 -22.04 -0.33 28.27
N PHE A 193 -21.69 -0.49 29.55
CA PHE A 193 -22.03 0.49 30.58
C PHE A 193 -20.96 0.57 31.66
N ARG A 194 -21.04 1.61 32.50
CA ARG A 194 -20.14 1.75 33.66
C ARG A 194 -20.69 1.01 34.88
N GLY A 195 -19.88 0.11 35.43
CA GLY A 195 -20.18 -0.62 36.67
C GLY A 195 -20.43 0.30 37.87
N ARG A 196 -21.18 -0.21 38.86
CA ARG A 196 -21.43 0.44 40.15
C ARG A 196 -21.45 -0.61 41.25
N GLY A 197 -20.94 -0.27 42.42
CA GLY A 197 -20.95 -1.17 43.58
C GLY A 197 -19.75 -2.12 43.57
N LEU A 198 -19.73 -3.10 42.66
CA LEU A 198 -18.65 -4.09 42.57
C LEU A 198 -17.36 -3.55 41.91
N GLY A 199 -17.47 -2.47 41.15
CA GLY A 199 -16.38 -1.81 40.46
C GLY A 199 -16.87 -0.55 39.74
N SER A 200 -15.99 0.09 38.98
CA SER A 200 -16.32 1.29 38.18
C SER A 200 -15.84 1.18 36.72
N ASP A 201 -15.44 -0.03 36.33
CA ASP A 201 -14.95 -0.38 35.02
C ASP A 201 -16.08 -0.33 33.99
N VAL A 202 -15.70 -0.15 32.72
CA VAL A 202 -16.64 -0.25 31.60
C VAL A 202 -16.80 -1.73 31.28
N ILE A 203 -18.02 -2.24 31.45
CA ILE A 203 -18.32 -3.66 31.38
C ILE A 203 -19.48 -3.93 30.43
N VAL A 204 -19.57 -5.19 30.05
CA VAL A 204 -20.73 -5.80 29.43
C VAL A 204 -21.19 -6.91 30.37
N ALA A 205 -22.46 -6.89 30.76
CA ALA A 205 -23.05 -7.91 31.62
C ALA A 205 -23.78 -8.96 30.78
N ALA A 206 -23.37 -10.22 30.94
CA ALA A 206 -24.14 -11.39 30.52
C ALA A 206 -24.99 -11.86 31.70
N SER A 207 -26.28 -12.07 31.49
CA SER A 207 -27.24 -12.34 32.55
C SER A 207 -28.27 -13.39 32.14
N ALA A 208 -28.78 -14.13 33.10
CA ALA A 208 -29.82 -15.13 32.87
C ALA A 208 -30.78 -15.22 34.07
N PRO A 209 -32.08 -15.49 33.82
CA PRO A 209 -33.05 -15.70 34.88
C PRO A 209 -32.83 -17.07 35.52
N VAL A 210 -33.06 -17.16 36.83
CA VAL A 210 -32.98 -18.41 37.59
C VAL A 210 -34.40 -18.93 37.81
N SER A 211 -34.77 -19.97 37.07
CA SER A 211 -36.09 -20.63 37.22
C SER A 211 -36.12 -21.57 38.44
N GLY A 212 -37.29 -21.74 39.06
CA GLY A 212 -37.52 -22.83 40.03
C GLY A 212 -37.24 -22.51 41.52
N THR A 213 -36.90 -21.27 41.89
CA THR A 213 -36.49 -20.93 43.26
C THR A 213 -37.62 -20.63 44.25
N GLY A 214 -38.89 -20.80 43.87
CA GLY A 214 -40.04 -20.58 44.75
C GLY A 214 -40.10 -19.19 45.40
N GLY A 215 -39.37 -18.20 44.86
CA GLY A 215 -39.25 -16.85 45.40
C GLY A 215 -38.30 -16.66 46.59
N ARG A 216 -37.59 -17.71 47.04
CA ARG A 216 -36.62 -17.63 48.17
C ARG A 216 -35.15 -17.63 47.74
N GLY A 217 -34.85 -17.91 46.48
CA GLY A 217 -33.49 -17.94 45.94
C GLY A 217 -33.18 -16.77 45.01
N PRO A 218 -32.00 -16.81 44.35
CA PRO A 218 -31.68 -15.85 43.32
C PRO A 218 -32.72 -15.90 42.19
N ALA A 219 -33.03 -14.73 41.64
CA ALA A 219 -33.92 -14.56 40.49
C ALA A 219 -33.13 -14.30 39.21
N VAL A 220 -31.97 -13.63 39.32
CA VAL A 220 -31.07 -13.35 38.20
C VAL A 220 -29.63 -13.59 38.62
N VAL A 221 -28.85 -14.16 37.70
CA VAL A 221 -27.40 -14.27 37.82
C VAL A 221 -26.74 -13.46 36.71
N GLU A 222 -25.56 -12.93 37.01
CA GLU A 222 -24.82 -12.07 36.10
C GLU A 222 -23.32 -12.35 36.18
N GLY A 223 -22.67 -12.24 35.03
CA GLY A 223 -21.22 -12.22 34.88
C GLY A 223 -20.78 -10.97 34.12
N SER A 224 -19.94 -10.16 34.75
CA SER A 224 -19.43 -8.91 34.18
C SER A 224 -18.16 -9.18 33.38
N ILE A 225 -18.16 -8.79 32.12
CA ILE A 225 -17.04 -8.94 31.20
C ILE A 225 -16.35 -7.58 31.07
N ASP A 226 -15.03 -7.54 31.29
CA ASP A 226 -14.22 -6.36 30.96
C ASP A 226 -13.95 -6.34 29.45
N PHE A 227 -14.75 -5.53 28.77
CA PHE A 227 -14.68 -5.41 27.32
C PHE A 227 -13.43 -4.62 26.86
N VAL A 228 -12.86 -3.79 27.73
CA VAL A 228 -11.60 -3.08 27.45
C VAL A 228 -10.43 -4.07 27.41
N ARG A 229 -10.39 -5.03 28.34
CA ARG A 229 -9.43 -6.16 28.33
C ARG A 229 -9.58 -7.06 27.11
N LEU A 230 -10.81 -7.29 26.65
CA LEU A 230 -11.08 -7.98 25.38
C LEU A 230 -10.44 -7.27 24.18
N GLY A 231 -10.43 -5.93 24.20
CA GLY A 231 -9.70 -5.11 23.24
C GLY A 231 -8.18 -5.38 23.25
N GLU A 232 -7.59 -5.79 24.38
CA GLU A 232 -6.19 -6.18 24.45
C GLU A 232 -5.91 -7.52 23.77
N VAL A 233 -6.84 -8.45 23.85
CA VAL A 233 -6.73 -9.73 23.13
C VAL A 233 -6.81 -9.52 21.62
N ALA A 234 -7.64 -8.56 21.18
CA ALA A 234 -7.70 -8.14 19.79
C ALA A 234 -6.44 -7.38 19.33
N ARG A 235 -5.60 -6.82 20.23
CA ARG A 235 -4.26 -6.30 19.86
C ARG A 235 -3.31 -7.41 19.39
N ASN A 236 -3.53 -8.65 19.83
CA ASN A 236 -2.74 -9.80 19.42
C ASN A 236 -3.28 -10.47 18.14
N TYR A 237 -4.45 -10.02 17.63
CA TYR A 237 -4.92 -10.46 16.33
C TYR A 237 -4.00 -9.83 15.26
N PRO A 238 -3.57 -10.58 14.22
CA PRO A 238 -2.70 -10.07 13.17
C PRO A 238 -3.46 -9.06 12.29
N LEU A 239 -3.56 -7.84 12.80
CA LEU A 239 -4.11 -6.71 12.07
C LEU A 239 -3.03 -6.13 11.16
N PRO A 240 -3.39 -5.60 9.98
CA PRO A 240 -2.48 -4.80 9.18
C PRO A 240 -1.85 -3.71 10.05
N GLU A 241 -0.57 -3.42 9.79
CA GLU A 241 0.14 -2.39 10.53
C GLU A 241 -0.61 -1.06 10.45
N SER A 242 -0.78 -0.39 11.59
CA SER A 242 -1.57 0.84 11.73
C SER A 242 -3.09 0.71 11.55
N ALA A 243 -3.65 -0.50 11.40
CA ALA A 243 -5.09 -0.68 11.43
C ALA A 243 -5.67 -0.35 12.80
N GLU A 244 -6.84 0.26 12.79
CA GLU A 244 -7.61 0.63 13.96
C GLU A 244 -8.88 -0.21 13.95
N PHE A 245 -9.20 -0.87 15.07
CA PHE A 245 -10.47 -1.55 15.24
C PHE A 245 -11.30 -0.88 16.32
N ILE A 246 -12.61 -0.97 16.14
CA ILE A 246 -13.63 -0.42 17.02
C ILE A 246 -14.70 -1.49 17.12
N VAL A 247 -15.14 -1.78 18.34
CA VAL A 247 -16.31 -2.63 18.59
C VAL A 247 -17.40 -1.74 19.16
N LEU A 248 -18.56 -1.79 18.54
CA LEU A 248 -19.75 -1.05 18.91
C LEU A 248 -20.76 -1.97 19.56
N ASP A 249 -21.41 -1.48 20.60
CA ASP A 249 -22.55 -2.13 21.21
C ASP A 249 -23.84 -1.85 20.42
N PRO A 250 -24.98 -2.48 20.78
CA PRO A 250 -26.25 -2.31 20.07
C PRO A 250 -26.84 -0.89 20.15
N SER A 251 -26.30 -0.03 21.02
CA SER A 251 -26.67 1.39 21.12
C SER A 251 -25.76 2.31 20.29
N GLY A 252 -24.81 1.74 19.55
CA GLY A 252 -23.84 2.47 18.72
C GLY A 252 -22.68 3.10 19.50
N GLN A 253 -22.53 2.74 20.78
CA GLN A 253 -21.44 3.25 21.62
C GLN A 253 -20.20 2.36 21.50
N VAL A 254 -19.02 2.96 21.64
CA VAL A 254 -17.74 2.23 21.66
C VAL A 254 -17.67 1.36 22.90
N ALA A 255 -17.67 0.05 22.70
CA ALA A 255 -17.42 -0.93 23.75
C ALA A 255 -15.91 -1.24 23.90
N ALA A 256 -15.18 -1.35 22.78
CA ALA A 256 -13.73 -1.62 22.77
C ALA A 256 -13.01 -1.01 21.55
N SER A 257 -11.72 -0.73 21.70
CA SER A 257 -10.86 -0.31 20.59
C SER A 257 -9.37 -0.54 20.90
N ASN A 258 -8.53 -0.77 19.87
CA ASN A 258 -7.07 -0.69 20.01
C ASN A 258 -6.52 0.73 20.10
N ARG A 259 -7.35 1.76 19.90
CA ARG A 259 -6.99 3.18 20.03
C ARG A 259 -7.90 3.88 21.05
N PRO A 260 -7.83 3.53 22.34
CA PRO A 260 -8.74 4.04 23.37
C PRO A 260 -8.65 5.57 23.60
N LEU A 261 -7.55 6.20 23.18
CA LEU A 261 -7.40 7.66 23.24
C LEU A 261 -8.23 8.38 22.16
N THR A 262 -8.38 7.75 20.99
CA THR A 262 -9.19 8.24 19.86
C THR A 262 -10.64 7.82 20.04
N PHE A 263 -10.86 6.56 20.40
CA PHE A 263 -12.17 5.94 20.59
C PHE A 263 -12.37 5.62 22.05
N ARG A 264 -12.91 6.58 22.79
CA ARG A 264 -13.12 6.42 24.23
C ARG A 264 -14.27 5.43 24.47
N PRO A 265 -14.15 4.49 25.42
CA PRO A 265 -15.28 3.64 25.80
C PRO A 265 -16.51 4.47 26.19
N LEU A 266 -17.70 3.99 25.82
CA LEU A 266 -19.00 4.65 26.01
C LEU A 266 -19.19 5.96 25.23
N SER A 267 -18.32 6.27 24.27
CA SER A 267 -18.54 7.38 23.34
C SER A 267 -19.26 6.90 22.08
N VAL A 268 -20.12 7.74 21.51
CA VAL A 268 -20.69 7.50 20.18
C VAL A 268 -19.72 8.11 19.17
N PRO A 269 -19.14 7.32 18.25
CA PRO A 269 -18.27 7.86 17.20
C PRO A 269 -19.06 8.81 16.29
N GLY A 270 -18.38 9.80 15.68
CA GLY A 270 -19.01 10.63 14.65
C GLY A 270 -19.25 9.87 13.34
N ASP A 271 -20.18 10.35 12.52
CA ASP A 271 -20.56 9.74 11.22
C ASP A 271 -19.37 9.45 10.29
N GLU A 272 -18.28 10.21 10.41
CA GLU A 272 -17.02 10.03 9.67
C GLU A 272 -16.40 8.65 9.87
N VAL A 273 -16.58 8.04 11.06
CA VAL A 273 -16.10 6.69 11.38
C VAL A 273 -16.89 5.62 10.64
N PHE A 274 -18.14 5.92 10.32
CA PHE A 274 -19.09 5.03 9.67
C PHE A 274 -19.12 5.21 8.14
N SER A 275 -18.55 6.30 7.65
CA SER A 275 -18.61 6.67 6.24
C SER A 275 -17.55 5.92 5.43
N ARG A 276 -18.01 4.99 4.58
CA ARG A 276 -17.19 4.43 3.49
C ARG A 276 -16.68 5.55 2.57
N THR A 277 -17.28 6.74 2.59
CA THR A 277 -16.91 7.89 1.75
C THR A 277 -15.66 8.64 2.23
N ASP A 278 -15.14 8.34 3.43
CA ASP A 278 -13.80 8.81 3.85
C ASP A 278 -12.66 7.94 3.25
N GLU A 279 -12.95 7.26 2.12
CA GLU A 279 -12.02 6.58 1.22
C GLU A 279 -10.76 7.40 0.86
N ARG A 280 -10.83 8.73 1.03
CA ARG A 280 -9.68 9.64 0.84
C ARG A 280 -8.62 9.47 1.91
N THR A 281 -9.02 9.06 3.11
CA THR A 281 -8.19 9.05 4.31
C THR A 281 -8.09 7.66 4.93
N TYR A 282 -9.14 6.83 4.82
CA TYR A 282 -9.21 5.49 5.41
C TYR A 282 -9.82 4.45 4.46
N ILE A 283 -9.30 3.23 4.49
CA ILE A 283 -9.97 2.03 3.99
C ILE A 283 -10.67 1.37 5.17
N SER A 284 -11.99 1.25 5.13
CA SER A 284 -12.79 0.70 6.24
C SER A 284 -13.68 -0.45 5.79
N ALA A 285 -13.79 -1.48 6.64
CA ALA A 285 -14.83 -2.51 6.53
C ALA A 285 -15.60 -2.63 7.85
N ARG A 286 -16.83 -3.11 7.76
CA ARG A 286 -17.74 -3.36 8.88
C ARG A 286 -18.21 -4.80 8.84
N GLY A 287 -18.34 -5.41 10.01
CA GLY A 287 -18.91 -6.74 10.19
C GLY A 287 -19.86 -6.75 11.37
N ASP A 288 -20.98 -7.43 11.19
CA ASP A 288 -22.00 -7.56 12.21
C ASP A 288 -21.67 -8.76 13.11
N ILE A 289 -21.85 -8.57 14.41
CA ILE A 289 -21.91 -9.60 15.42
C ILE A 289 -23.40 -9.81 15.78
N SER A 290 -23.74 -10.95 16.37
CA SER A 290 -25.08 -11.21 16.88
C SER A 290 -25.56 -10.12 17.85
N ASN A 291 -26.88 -9.97 17.95
CA ASN A 291 -27.55 -9.05 18.88
C ASN A 291 -27.26 -7.55 18.66
N GLY A 292 -26.90 -7.14 17.44
CA GLY A 292 -26.71 -5.72 17.08
C GLY A 292 -25.33 -5.16 17.43
N TRP A 293 -24.41 -6.01 17.86
CA TRP A 293 -23.01 -5.65 18.05
C TRP A 293 -22.31 -5.54 16.69
N GLU A 294 -21.36 -4.62 16.56
CA GLU A 294 -20.65 -4.41 15.29
C GLU A 294 -19.14 -4.27 15.49
N VAL A 295 -18.36 -4.73 14.51
CA VAL A 295 -16.91 -4.49 14.42
C VAL A 295 -16.63 -3.62 13.21
N ILE A 296 -15.85 -2.56 13.42
CA ILE A 296 -15.33 -1.71 12.36
C ILE A 296 -13.81 -1.80 12.39
N VAL A 297 -13.20 -2.11 11.26
CA VAL A 297 -11.74 -2.02 11.07
C VAL A 297 -11.48 -0.97 10.00
N ARG A 298 -10.56 -0.05 10.30
CA ARG A 298 -10.14 0.99 9.36
C ARG A 298 -8.63 1.10 9.29
N LEU A 299 -8.11 1.46 8.13
CA LEU A 299 -6.69 1.61 7.86
C LEU A 299 -6.41 2.98 7.23
N PRO A 300 -5.55 3.84 7.80
CA PRO A 300 -5.24 5.14 7.24
C PRO A 300 -4.43 5.02 5.93
N VAL A 301 -4.97 5.58 4.84
CA VAL A 301 -4.38 5.62 3.49
C VAL A 301 -3.06 6.39 3.47
N ALA A 302 -2.89 7.40 4.33
CA ALA A 302 -1.66 8.17 4.45
C ALA A 302 -0.43 7.31 4.80
N ARG A 303 -0.61 6.18 5.50
CA ARG A 303 0.49 5.26 5.84
C ARG A 303 0.83 4.29 4.71
N LEU A 304 -0.12 3.99 3.81
CA LEU A 304 0.17 3.25 2.57
C LEU A 304 1.07 4.07 1.63
N GLN A 305 1.00 5.41 1.69
CA GLN A 305 1.79 6.29 0.85
C GLN A 305 3.30 6.17 1.10
N GLU A 306 3.77 5.93 2.33
CA GLU A 306 5.22 5.80 2.59
C GLU A 306 5.83 4.63 1.82
N ARG A 307 5.10 3.51 1.74
CA ARG A 307 5.55 2.33 0.99
C ARG A 307 5.45 2.52 -0.52
N ILE A 308 4.42 3.23 -0.99
CA ILE A 308 4.28 3.60 -2.41
C ILE A 308 5.38 4.58 -2.84
N VAL A 309 5.76 5.53 -1.98
CA VAL A 309 6.83 6.50 -2.25
C VAL A 309 8.18 5.79 -2.38
N ALA A 310 8.47 4.78 -1.55
CA ALA A 310 9.70 4.00 -1.66
C ALA A 310 9.82 3.28 -3.01
N ASP A 311 8.77 2.58 -3.45
CA ASP A 311 8.73 1.92 -4.76
C ASP A 311 8.88 2.93 -5.91
N LEU A 312 8.31 4.12 -5.74
CA LEU A 312 8.41 5.20 -6.71
C LEU A 312 9.84 5.77 -6.80
N VAL A 313 10.52 5.94 -5.66
CA VAL A 313 11.93 6.39 -5.62
C VAL A 313 12.84 5.38 -6.31
N VAL A 314 12.64 4.08 -6.05
CA VAL A 314 13.37 3.01 -6.75
C VAL A 314 13.13 3.08 -8.25
N SER A 315 11.88 3.27 -8.68
CA SER A 315 11.53 3.42 -10.10
C SER A 315 12.19 4.66 -10.73
N ALA A 316 12.23 5.78 -10.00
CA ALA A 316 12.89 7.01 -10.44
C ALA A 316 14.41 6.83 -10.58
N ILE A 317 15.06 6.13 -9.64
CA ILE A 317 16.49 5.81 -9.72
C ILE A 317 16.77 4.99 -10.98
N TRP A 318 15.98 3.95 -11.25
CA TRP A 318 16.14 3.15 -12.47
C TRP A 318 16.02 4.01 -13.73
N LEU A 319 15.05 4.92 -13.79
CA LEU A 319 14.86 5.82 -14.93
C LEU A 319 16.08 6.73 -15.15
N VAL A 320 16.65 7.29 -14.09
CA VAL A 320 17.87 8.11 -14.16
C VAL A 320 19.08 7.29 -14.62
N VAL A 321 19.23 6.06 -14.10
CA VAL A 321 20.33 5.16 -14.45
C VAL A 321 20.29 4.82 -15.94
N SER A 322 19.13 4.46 -16.48
CA SER A 322 19.00 4.15 -17.89
C SER A 322 19.14 5.36 -18.80
N LEU A 323 18.59 6.52 -18.42
CA LEU A 323 18.81 7.76 -19.17
C LEU A 323 20.32 8.06 -19.26
N SER A 324 21.04 7.91 -18.15
CA SER A 324 22.49 8.07 -18.11
C SER A 324 23.19 7.07 -19.03
N LEU A 325 22.79 5.80 -18.99
CA LEU A 325 23.33 4.75 -19.85
C LEU A 325 23.08 5.02 -21.35
N ALA A 326 21.88 5.47 -21.71
CA ALA A 326 21.52 5.82 -23.08
C ALA A 326 22.34 7.00 -23.61
N LEU A 327 22.55 8.03 -22.78
CA LEU A 327 23.40 9.18 -23.12
C LEU A 327 24.87 8.77 -23.32
N VAL A 328 25.40 7.91 -22.44
CA VAL A 328 26.75 7.36 -22.58
C VAL A 328 26.86 6.54 -23.87
N LEU A 329 25.91 5.65 -24.14
CA LEU A 329 25.91 4.82 -25.33
C LEU A 329 25.84 5.66 -26.61
N ALA A 330 24.98 6.67 -26.64
CA ALA A 330 24.86 7.59 -27.78
C ALA A 330 26.16 8.41 -27.99
N ALA A 331 26.82 8.85 -26.91
CA ALA A 331 28.11 9.53 -27.00
C ALA A 331 29.19 8.60 -27.55
N VAL A 332 29.25 7.36 -27.08
CA VAL A 332 30.20 6.33 -27.56
C VAL A 332 29.98 6.03 -29.04
N LEU A 333 28.73 5.82 -29.47
CA LEU A 333 28.39 5.57 -30.88
C LEU A 333 28.71 6.77 -31.78
N THR A 334 28.44 7.99 -31.31
CA THR A 334 28.77 9.21 -32.05
C THR A 334 30.28 9.33 -32.25
N ALA A 335 31.08 9.10 -31.19
CA ALA A 335 32.54 9.21 -31.24
C ALA A 335 33.19 8.07 -32.03
N ARG A 336 32.66 6.83 -31.91
CA ARG A 336 33.24 5.67 -32.60
C ARG A 336 32.81 5.58 -34.06
N VAL A 337 31.56 5.90 -34.40
CA VAL A 337 30.99 5.63 -35.72
C VAL A 337 30.79 6.91 -36.53
N SER A 338 30.03 7.87 -35.98
CA SER A 338 29.58 9.03 -36.75
C SER A 338 30.71 10.02 -37.07
N GLN A 339 31.59 10.33 -36.12
CA GLN A 339 32.71 11.26 -36.35
C GLN A 339 33.72 10.75 -37.41
N PRO A 340 34.21 9.50 -37.35
CA PRO A 340 35.12 8.99 -38.37
C PRO A 340 34.51 8.94 -39.78
N LEU A 341 33.20 8.65 -39.87
CA LEU A 341 32.49 8.68 -41.16
C LEU A 341 32.33 10.10 -41.71
N GLN A 342 32.11 11.10 -40.84
CA GLN A 342 32.06 12.51 -41.26
C GLN A 342 33.41 12.97 -41.80
N HIS A 343 34.50 12.71 -41.08
CA HIS A 343 35.86 13.06 -41.56
C HIS A 343 36.20 12.37 -42.88
N LEU A 344 35.79 11.10 -43.06
CA LEU A 344 35.97 10.40 -44.32
C LEU A 344 35.16 11.05 -45.46
N ALA A 345 33.91 11.42 -45.20
CA ALA A 345 33.04 12.04 -46.19
C ALA A 345 33.50 13.45 -46.59
N GLU A 346 34.02 14.24 -45.65
CA GLU A 346 34.63 15.55 -45.93
C GLU A 346 35.91 15.40 -46.74
N ALA A 347 36.80 14.48 -46.34
CA ALA A 347 38.03 14.23 -47.08
C ALA A 347 37.80 13.69 -48.50
N VAL A 348 36.69 12.98 -48.75
CA VAL A 348 36.27 12.59 -50.11
C VAL A 348 35.76 13.79 -50.91
N LYS A 349 35.02 14.71 -50.28
CA LYS A 349 34.47 15.90 -50.95
C LYS A 349 35.55 16.92 -51.33
N GLU A 350 36.58 17.07 -50.50
CA GLU A 350 37.68 18.01 -50.71
C GLU A 350 38.78 17.46 -51.63
N TYR A 351 38.69 16.20 -52.05
CA TYR A 351 39.68 15.58 -52.92
C TYR A 351 39.58 16.10 -54.37
N VAL A 352 40.58 16.89 -54.80
CA VAL A 352 40.75 17.37 -56.18
C VAL A 352 42.13 16.96 -56.71
N PRO A 353 42.23 16.10 -57.74
CA PRO A 353 43.52 15.74 -58.33
C PRO A 353 44.21 16.92 -59.04
N PRO A 354 45.56 17.07 -58.97
CA PRO A 354 46.49 16.31 -58.13
C PRO A 354 46.52 16.88 -56.71
N ALA A 355 45.88 16.19 -55.76
CA ALA A 355 45.92 16.56 -54.35
C ALA A 355 47.21 16.02 -53.69
N SER A 356 47.67 16.73 -52.66
CA SER A 356 48.77 16.32 -51.78
C SER A 356 48.57 14.89 -51.27
N THR A 357 49.65 14.13 -51.18
CA THR A 357 49.72 12.70 -50.80
C THR A 357 49.33 12.42 -49.34
N ASP A 358 48.65 13.35 -48.68
CA ASP A 358 48.39 13.26 -47.26
C ASP A 358 47.35 12.15 -47.04
N ARG A 359 47.78 11.09 -46.34
CA ARG A 359 46.95 9.91 -46.13
C ARG A 359 45.81 10.32 -45.21
N ILE A 360 44.57 10.01 -45.58
CA ILE A 360 43.45 10.17 -44.63
C ILE A 360 43.71 9.21 -43.47
N ALA A 361 44.17 9.75 -42.35
CA ALA A 361 44.48 9.01 -41.14
C ALA A 361 43.20 8.88 -40.31
N VAL A 362 42.53 7.73 -40.42
CA VAL A 362 41.42 7.40 -39.54
C VAL A 362 41.97 6.93 -38.20
N THR A 363 41.44 7.48 -37.11
CA THR A 363 41.88 7.17 -35.74
C THR A 363 41.76 5.66 -35.43
N SER A 364 42.64 5.14 -34.58
CA SER A 364 42.64 3.72 -34.18
C SER A 364 41.38 3.28 -33.41
N ARG A 365 40.56 4.23 -32.96
CA ARG A 365 39.30 3.99 -32.25
C ARG A 365 38.09 3.76 -33.17
N ALA A 366 38.27 3.88 -34.50
CA ALA A 366 37.20 3.66 -35.46
C ALA A 366 36.90 2.16 -35.71
N PRO A 367 35.63 1.78 -35.96
CA PRO A 367 35.22 0.44 -36.33
C PRO A 367 36.01 -0.13 -37.52
N GLN A 368 36.10 -1.45 -37.59
CA GLN A 368 36.87 -2.14 -38.62
C GLN A 368 36.39 -1.78 -40.03
N GLU A 369 35.08 -1.63 -40.21
CA GLU A 369 34.41 -1.30 -41.45
C GLU A 369 34.84 0.07 -41.97
N VAL A 370 34.90 1.08 -41.09
CA VAL A 370 35.33 2.44 -41.44
C VAL A 370 36.82 2.48 -41.80
N ARG A 371 37.65 1.73 -41.07
CA ARG A 371 39.09 1.61 -41.36
C ARG A 371 39.36 0.94 -42.70
N ILE A 372 38.58 -0.09 -43.05
CA ILE A 372 38.66 -0.76 -44.36
C ILE A 372 38.30 0.22 -45.47
N LEU A 373 37.21 0.98 -45.32
CA LEU A 373 36.75 1.94 -46.31
C LEU A 373 37.79 3.05 -46.55
N ALA A 374 38.38 3.59 -45.48
CA ALA A 374 39.44 4.59 -45.58
C ALA A 374 40.69 4.05 -46.29
N ARG A 375 41.05 2.78 -46.04
CA ARG A 375 42.16 2.12 -46.73
C ARG A 375 41.89 1.98 -48.22
N HIS A 376 40.69 1.57 -48.60
CA HIS A 376 40.29 1.44 -50.01
C HIS A 376 40.27 2.80 -50.72
N PHE A 377 39.77 3.85 -50.08
CA PHE A 377 39.80 5.20 -50.63
C PHE A 377 41.24 5.69 -50.85
N ASN A 378 42.11 5.56 -49.84
CA ASN A 378 43.51 5.95 -49.94
C ASN A 378 44.24 5.18 -51.07
N LEU A 379 43.88 3.91 -51.31
CA LEU A 379 44.43 3.13 -52.43
C LEU A 379 43.95 3.67 -53.78
N SER A 380 42.66 3.97 -53.91
CA SER A 380 42.08 4.53 -55.14
C SER A 380 42.63 5.92 -55.47
N ALA A 381 42.78 6.80 -54.47
CA ALA A 381 43.36 8.13 -54.63
C ALA A 381 44.79 8.07 -55.17
N ARG A 382 45.61 7.12 -54.68
CA ARG A 382 46.96 6.89 -55.22
C ARG A 382 46.95 6.47 -56.68
N ARG A 383 46.09 5.50 -57.04
CA ARG A 383 45.95 5.05 -58.44
C ARG A 383 45.50 6.19 -59.35
N MET A 384 44.56 7.02 -58.89
CA MET A 384 44.06 8.18 -59.66
C MET A 384 45.16 9.21 -59.90
N ASN A 385 45.95 9.55 -58.88
CA ASN A 385 47.09 10.45 -59.02
C ASN A 385 48.17 9.88 -59.98
N GLU A 386 48.43 8.57 -59.92
CA GLU A 386 49.36 7.91 -60.84
C GLU A 386 48.87 7.97 -62.29
N LEU A 387 47.58 7.71 -62.54
CA LEU A 387 46.98 7.80 -63.87
C LEU A 387 46.96 9.23 -64.39
N TYR A 388 46.62 10.22 -63.54
CA TYR A 388 46.65 11.64 -63.91
C TYR A 388 48.08 12.08 -64.25
N GLY A 389 49.08 11.65 -63.46
CA GLY A 389 50.49 11.90 -63.75
C GLY A 389 50.94 11.30 -65.09
N ARG A 390 50.51 10.08 -65.42
CA ARG A 390 50.78 9.46 -66.73
C ARG A 390 50.09 10.21 -67.87
N LEU A 391 48.86 10.69 -67.68
CA LEU A 391 48.13 11.47 -68.66
C LEU A 391 48.82 12.82 -68.95
N VAL A 392 49.25 13.52 -67.91
CA VAL A 392 50.03 14.75 -68.04
C VAL A 392 51.37 14.49 -68.76
N ALA A 393 52.06 13.40 -68.40
CA ALA A 393 53.29 13.01 -69.08
C ALA A 393 53.08 12.70 -70.58
N MET A 394 52.03 11.94 -70.92
CA MET A 394 51.69 11.64 -72.32
C MET A 394 51.27 12.88 -73.12
N LEU A 395 50.57 13.83 -72.50
CA LEU A 395 50.22 15.11 -73.16
C LEU A 395 51.46 15.97 -73.39
N ALA A 396 52.39 16.04 -72.43
CA ALA A 396 53.66 16.75 -72.59
C ALA A 396 54.55 16.11 -73.68
N GLU A 397 54.56 14.79 -73.79
CA GLU A 397 55.26 14.03 -74.83
C GLU A 397 54.65 14.24 -76.23
N ARG A 398 53.32 14.42 -76.31
CA ARG A 398 52.62 14.76 -77.56
C ARG A 398 52.86 16.20 -78.01
N GLU A 399 52.84 17.17 -77.09
CA GLU A 399 53.14 18.58 -77.39
C GLU A 399 54.60 18.78 -77.83
N SER A 400 55.53 18.02 -77.26
CA SER A 400 56.93 18.01 -77.71
C SER A 400 57.15 17.28 -79.04
N GLY A 401 56.26 16.36 -79.42
CA GLY A 401 56.25 15.68 -80.73
C GLY A 401 55.62 16.50 -81.87
N GLU A 402 54.58 17.30 -81.60
CA GLU A 402 53.90 18.13 -82.61
C GLU A 402 54.68 19.42 -82.99
N GLY A 403 55.71 19.80 -82.22
CA GLY A 403 56.61 20.91 -82.55
C GLY A 403 57.55 20.67 -83.74
N ASN A 404 57.68 19.44 -84.26
CA ASN A 404 58.66 19.08 -85.29
C ASN A 404 58.05 18.73 -86.67
N GLY A 405 56.78 19.10 -86.91
CA GLY A 405 56.00 18.66 -88.07
C GLY A 405 55.35 19.77 -88.90
N LYS A 406 56.11 20.74 -89.39
CA LYS A 406 55.72 21.57 -90.57
C LYS A 406 56.88 21.61 -91.57
N SER A 407 56.73 20.91 -92.68
CA SER A 407 57.49 21.00 -93.94
C SER A 407 56.46 21.24 -95.07
N PRO A 408 56.75 21.68 -96.33
CA PRO A 408 58.04 21.88 -97.00
C PRO A 408 58.12 23.16 -97.90
N GLY A 409 59.22 23.38 -98.63
CA GLY A 409 59.19 24.20 -99.86
C GLY A 409 60.50 24.85 -100.34
N LYS A 410 61.38 24.07 -100.96
CA LYS A 410 61.72 24.18 -102.40
C LYS A 410 62.65 23.05 -102.83
#